data_AF-A0A967T712-F1
#
_entry.id   AF-A0A967T712-F1
#
_cell.length_a   1.000
_cell.length_b   1.000
_cell.length_c   1.000
_cell.angle_alpha   90.00
_cell.angle_beta   90.00
_cell.angle_gamma   90.00
#
_symmetry.space_group_name_H-M   'P 1'
#
loop_
_entity.id
_entity.type
_entity.pdbx_description
1 polymer ?
#
loop_
_entity_poly.entity_id
_entity_poly.type
_entity_poly.pdbx_seq_one_letter_code
_entity_poly.pdbx_strand_id
1 'polypeptide(L)'
;PDAVHQVIKQKSVFYPEVPLLALRSEVNEDLILAAMNAGACDLVSIDNTERLLAVVDRELRAYRIERALNSTLTSATTYRRQLDEYMA
;
A
#
# COMPACT_ATOMS: atom_id res chain seq x y z
N PRO A 1 -11.78 13.85 7.99
CA PRO A 1 -12.21 12.60 7.29
C PRO A 1 -12.05 12.71 5.77
N ASP A 2 -12.52 13.81 5.16
CA ASP A 2 -12.52 13.99 3.70
C ASP A 2 -11.15 14.04 3.01
N ALA A 3 -10.13 14.64 3.65
CA ALA A 3 -8.82 14.80 3.02
C ALA A 3 -8.10 13.45 2.77
N VAL A 4 -8.19 12.53 3.73
CA VAL A 4 -7.56 11.20 3.61
C VAL A 4 -8.24 10.40 2.50
N HIS A 5 -9.57 10.46 2.42
CA HIS A 5 -10.34 9.74 1.41
C HIS A 5 -10.05 10.23 -0.02
N GLN A 6 -9.85 11.55 -0.20
CA GLN A 6 -9.45 12.12 -1.50
C GLN A 6 -8.05 11.66 -1.93
N VAL A 7 -7.07 11.67 -1.02
CA VAL A 7 -5.71 11.19 -1.31
C VAL A 7 -5.73 9.71 -1.66
N ILE A 8 -6.54 8.91 -0.96
CA ILE A 8 -6.70 7.48 -1.24
C ILE A 8 -7.29 7.28 -2.62
N LYS A 9 -8.38 7.99 -2.95
CA LYS A 9 -9.01 7.90 -4.27
C LYS A 9 -8.02 8.20 -5.40
N GLN A 10 -7.19 9.23 -5.25
CA GLN A 10 -6.15 9.55 -6.25
C GLN A 10 -5.07 8.47 -6.30
N LYS A 11 -4.56 8.04 -5.15
CA LYS A 11 -3.54 6.99 -5.05
C LYS A 11 -4.01 5.68 -5.69
N SER A 12 -5.25 5.27 -5.47
CA SER A 12 -5.83 4.03 -6.04
C SER A 12 -5.83 4.01 -7.56
N VAL A 13 -5.94 5.17 -8.20
CA VAL A 13 -5.98 5.28 -9.67
C VAL A 13 -4.59 5.14 -10.30
N PHE A 14 -3.55 5.67 -9.66
CA PHE A 14 -2.20 5.73 -10.26
C PHE A 14 -1.25 4.66 -9.71
N TYR A 15 -1.34 4.36 -8.42
CA TYR A 15 -0.40 3.48 -7.72
C TYR A 15 -1.12 2.66 -6.64
N PRO A 16 -2.04 1.74 -7.00
CA PRO A 16 -2.88 1.02 -6.05
C PRO A 16 -2.10 0.22 -5.00
N GLU A 17 -0.87 -0.20 -5.31
CA GLU A 17 -0.03 -1.00 -4.42
C GLU A 17 0.75 -0.16 -3.39
N VAL A 18 0.89 1.16 -3.57
CA VAL A 18 1.72 1.99 -2.67
C VAL A 18 1.03 2.17 -1.30
N PRO A 19 1.66 1.81 -0.18
CA PRO A 19 1.03 1.94 1.13
C PRO A 19 0.84 3.42 1.50
N LEU A 20 -0.27 3.73 2.20
CA LEU A 20 -0.57 5.08 2.67
C LEU A 20 -0.71 5.08 4.19
N LEU A 21 0.08 5.90 4.87
CA LEU A 21 0.01 6.10 6.31
C LEU A 21 -0.64 7.45 6.61
N ALA A 22 -1.61 7.46 7.52
CA ALA A 22 -2.17 8.69 8.06
C ALA A 22 -1.32 9.17 9.25
N LEU A 23 -1.16 10.49 9.38
CA LEU A 23 -0.42 11.12 10.47
C LEU A 23 -1.33 12.04 11.29
N ARG A 24 -1.27 11.93 12.62
CA ARG A 24 -1.93 12.85 13.58
C ARG A 24 -1.17 12.93 14.89
N SER A 25 -1.13 14.11 15.52
CA SER A 25 -0.47 14.31 16.81
C SER A 25 -1.04 13.40 17.91
N GLU A 26 -2.37 13.29 17.99
CA GLU A 26 -3.05 12.40 18.92
C GLU A 26 -3.62 11.17 18.20
N VAL A 27 -3.39 9.99 18.78
CA VAL A 27 -3.82 8.70 18.23
C VAL A 27 -4.51 7.90 19.32
N ASN A 28 -5.69 7.36 18.99
CA ASN A 28 -6.42 6.39 19.78
C ASN A 28 -7.01 5.32 18.85
N GLU A 29 -7.55 4.24 19.42
CA GLU A 29 -8.05 3.09 18.67
C GLU A 29 -9.17 3.45 17.68
N ASP A 30 -10.10 4.31 18.09
CA ASP A 30 -11.23 4.74 17.25
C ASP A 30 -10.74 5.53 16.02
N LEU A 31 -9.74 6.40 16.20
CA LEU A 31 -9.14 7.16 15.12
C LEU A 31 -8.34 6.29 14.16
N ILE A 32 -7.64 5.26 14.68
CA ILE A 32 -6.94 4.27 13.86
C ILE A 32 -7.96 3.53 12.98
N LEU A 33 -9.01 3.00 13.59
CA LEU A 33 -10.07 2.29 12.87
C LEU A 33 -10.72 3.16 11.80
N ALA A 34 -11.02 4.42 12.12
CA ALA A 34 -11.59 5.37 11.16
C ALA A 34 -10.64 5.64 9.97
N ALA A 35 -9.34 5.75 10.21
CA ALA A 35 -8.35 5.93 9.15
C ALA A 35 -8.22 4.67 8.27
N MET A 36 -8.23 3.49 8.88
CA MET A 36 -8.19 2.21 8.16
C MET A 36 -9.42 2.01 7.29
N ASN A 37 -10.62 2.30 7.82
CA ASN A 37 -11.86 2.26 7.04
C ASN A 37 -11.88 3.28 5.89
N ALA A 38 -11.16 4.39 6.03
CA ALA A 38 -10.98 5.34 4.93
C ALA A 38 -10.03 4.81 3.83
N GLY A 39 -9.20 3.80 4.15
CA GLY A 39 -8.26 3.12 3.26
C GLY A 39 -6.77 3.38 3.56
N ALA A 40 -6.44 3.97 4.71
CA ALA A 40 -5.06 4.04 5.18
C ALA A 40 -4.60 2.68 5.72
N CYS A 41 -3.31 2.35 5.60
CA CYS A 41 -2.74 1.15 6.17
C CYS A 41 -2.65 1.24 7.71
N ASP A 42 -2.38 2.43 8.23
CA ASP A 42 -2.30 2.71 9.66
C ASP A 42 -2.46 4.22 9.94
N LEU A 43 -2.68 4.58 11.20
CA LEU A 43 -2.60 5.93 11.74
C LEU A 43 -1.52 6.00 12.82
N VAL A 44 -0.53 6.87 12.61
CA VAL A 44 0.59 7.05 13.53
C VAL A 44 0.79 8.52 13.90
N SER A 45 1.37 8.77 15.08
CA SER A 45 1.80 10.10 15.46
C SER A 45 3.24 10.35 15.05
N ILE A 46 3.51 11.55 14.56
CA ILE A 46 4.87 11.97 14.20
C ILE A 46 5.76 12.12 15.44
N ASP A 47 5.17 12.31 16.61
CA ASP A 47 5.88 12.45 17.87
C ASP A 47 6.38 11.09 18.40
N ASN A 48 5.81 9.99 17.92
CA ASN A 48 6.25 8.63 18.24
C ASN A 48 7.04 8.04 17.06
N THR A 49 8.29 8.51 16.91
CA THR A 49 9.18 8.13 15.81
C THR A 49 9.46 6.62 15.76
N GLU A 50 9.59 5.95 16.90
CA GLU A 50 9.81 4.50 16.94
C GLU A 50 8.63 3.74 16.33
N ARG A 51 7.40 4.10 16.70
CA ARG A 51 6.20 3.49 16.11
C ARG A 51 6.07 3.81 14.62
N LEU A 52 6.36 5.06 14.23
CA LEU A 52 6.35 5.45 12.81
C LEU A 52 7.32 4.59 11.99
N LEU A 53 8.57 4.42 12.45
CA LEU A 53 9.56 3.60 11.77
C LEU A 53 9.12 2.13 11.67
N ALA A 54 8.62 1.56 12.78
CA ALA A 54 8.15 0.18 12.78
C ALA A 54 7.00 -0.07 11.79
N VAL A 55 6.06 0.87 11.70
CA VAL A 55 4.94 0.79 10.74
C VAL A 55 5.44 0.97 9.31
N VAL A 56 6.30 1.95 9.06
CA VAL A 56 6.90 2.16 7.72
C VAL A 56 7.65 0.91 7.24
N ASP A 57 8.48 0.30 8.10
CA ASP A 57 9.22 -0.92 7.75
C ASP A 57 8.28 -2.10 7.45
N ARG A 58 7.19 -2.24 8.23
CA ARG A 58 6.15 -3.25 8.01
C ARG A 58 5.51 -3.07 6.63
N GLU A 59 5.05 -1.87 6.32
CA GLU A 59 4.34 -1.59 5.06
C GLU A 59 5.26 -1.68 3.84
N LEU A 60 6.50 -1.19 3.94
CA LEU A 60 7.48 -1.30 2.85
C LEU A 60 7.87 -2.76 2.59
N ARG A 61 7.98 -3.59 3.64
CA ARG A 61 8.23 -5.02 3.47
C ARG A 61 7.08 -5.70 2.74
N ALA A 62 5.83 -5.44 3.14
CA ALA A 62 4.65 -5.98 2.47
C ALA A 62 4.59 -5.57 1.00
N TYR A 63 4.74 -4.27 0.72
CA TYR A 63 4.76 -3.73 -0.65
C TYR A 63 5.82 -4.39 -1.54
N ARG A 64 7.04 -4.59 -1.02
CA ARG A 64 8.12 -5.24 -1.79
C ARG A 64 7.80 -6.68 -2.16
N ILE A 65 7.14 -7.43 -1.26
CA ILE A 65 6.73 -8.81 -1.51
C ILE A 65 5.65 -8.85 -2.59
N GLU A 66 4.61 -8.03 -2.45
CA GLU A 66 3.52 -7.94 -3.42
C GLU A 66 4.02 -7.54 -4.81
N ARG A 67 4.88 -6.52 -4.88
CA ARG A 67 5.49 -6.09 -6.13
C ARG A 67 6.34 -7.19 -6.79
N ALA A 68 7.13 -7.93 -6.01
CA ALA A 68 7.93 -9.03 -6.53
C ALA A 68 7.03 -10.13 -7.12
N LEU A 69 5.94 -10.48 -6.42
CA LEU A 69 4.95 -11.44 -6.89
C LEU A 69 4.29 -10.99 -8.20
N ASN A 70 3.79 -9.76 -8.26
CA ASN A 70 3.11 -9.22 -9.44
C ASN A 70 4.05 -9.15 -10.65
N SER A 71 5.31 -8.77 -10.44
CA SER A 71 6.33 -8.78 -11.49
C SER A 71 6.63 -10.20 -12.02
N THR A 72 6.64 -11.19 -11.14
CA THR A 72 6.88 -12.59 -11.51
C THR A 72 5.70 -13.16 -12.30
N LEU A 73 4.47 -12.92 -11.84
CA LEU A 73 3.25 -13.32 -12.55
C LEU A 73 3.17 -12.69 -13.95
N THR A 74 3.47 -11.40 -14.06
CA THR A 74 3.52 -10.70 -15.35
C THR A 74 4.56 -11.29 -16.28
N SER A 75 5.75 -11.62 -15.76
CA SER A 75 6.82 -12.22 -16.55
C SER A 75 6.44 -13.62 -17.05
N ALA A 76 5.89 -14.47 -16.18
CA ALA A 76 5.48 -15.82 -16.53
C ALA A 76 4.31 -15.83 -17.55
N THR A 77 3.32 -14.95 -17.36
CA THR A 77 2.18 -14.83 -18.29
C THR A 77 2.62 -14.32 -19.66
N THR A 78 3.51 -13.32 -19.69
CA THR A 78 4.10 -12.80 -20.94
C THR A 78 4.91 -13.87 -21.65
N TYR A 79 5.75 -14.61 -20.92
CA TYR A 79 6.56 -15.70 -21.48
C TYR A 79 5.70 -16.80 -22.10
N ARG A 80 4.64 -17.23 -21.40
CA ARG A 80 3.68 -18.20 -21.94
C ARG A 80 3.05 -17.70 -23.24
N ARG A 81 2.60 -16.44 -23.28
CA ARG A 81 2.00 -15.86 -24.49
C ARG A 81 2.97 -15.84 -25.66
N GLN A 82 4.25 -15.53 -25.42
CA GLN A 82 5.28 -15.55 -26.46
C GLN A 82 5.55 -16.96 -27.01
N LEU A 83 5.51 -17.99 -26.15
CA LEU A 83 5.62 -19.38 -26.61
C LEU A 83 4.43 -19.77 -27.48
N ASP A 84 3.20 -19.42 -27.07
CA ASP A 84 1.99 -19.68 -27.85
C ASP A 84 2.04 -18.96 -29.22
N GLU A 85 2.50 -17.71 -29.26
CA GLU A 85 2.69 -16.94 -30.50
C GLU A 85 3.79 -17.53 -31.42
N TYR A 86 4.83 -18.14 -30.85
CA TYR A 86 5.90 -18.78 -31.63
C TYR A 86 5.52 -20.16 -32.18
N MET A 87 4.63 -20.87 -31.49
CA MET A 87 4.18 -22.22 -31.88
C MET A 87 2.96 -22.22 -32.82
N ALA A 88 2.31 -21.06 -33.01
CA ALA A 88 1.20 -20.86 -33.94
C ALA A 88 1.70 -20.51 -35.36
#